data_AF-A0A367KWF2-F1
#
_entry.id   AF-A0A367KWF2-F1
#
_cell.length_a   1.000
_cell.length_b   1.000
_cell.length_c   1.000
_cell.angle_alpha   90.00
_cell.angle_beta   90.00
_cell.angle_gamma   90.00
#
_symmetry.space_group_name_H-M   'P 1'
#
loop_
_entity.id
_entity.type
_entity.pdbx_description
1 polymer ?
#
loop_
_entity_poly.entity_id
_entity_poly.type
_entity_poly.pdbx_seq_one_letter_code
_entity_poly.pdbx_strand_id
1 'polypeptide(L)' 'TIRDAIKSTFGAEPKLDCVRGSLSEVSLNFYVRGKSNYEITNVLEQGNCRGLVSFPRK' A
#
# COMPACT_ATOMS: atom_id res chain seq x y z
N THR A 1 2.25 6.01 10.79
CA THR A 1 1.22 4.98 10.53
C THR A 1 1.76 3.93 9.56
N ILE A 2 1.05 2.82 9.29
CA ILE A 2 1.47 1.83 8.26
C ILE A 2 1.69 2.52 6.90
N ARG A 3 0.79 3.44 6.54
CA ARG A 3 0.87 4.26 5.33
C ARG A 3 2.16 5.07 5.27
N ASP A 4 2.48 5.81 6.34
CA ASP A 4 3.69 6.65 6.38
C ASP A 4 4.97 5.84 6.28
N ALA A 5 5.02 4.66 6.91
CA ALA A 5 6.18 3.79 6.85
C ALA A 5 6.45 3.33 5.41
N ILE A 6 5.42 2.85 4.71
CA ILE A 6 5.54 2.43 3.31
C ILE A 6 5.90 3.62 2.41
N LYS A 7 5.25 4.77 2.58
CA LYS A 7 5.57 5.98 1.82
C LYS A 7 7.01 6.44 2.05
N SER A 8 7.53 6.37 3.28
CA SER A 8 8.91 6.76 3.57
C SER A 8 9.94 5.83 2.92
N THR A 9 9.62 4.54 2.80
CA THR A 9 10.51 3.54 2.19
C THR A 9 10.50 3.61 0.67
N PHE A 10 9.32 3.80 0.08
CA PHE A 10 9.13 3.66 -1.36
C PHE A 10 8.87 4.98 -2.10
N GLY A 11 8.59 6.07 -1.38
CA GLY A 11 8.32 7.38 -1.97
C GLY A 11 6.91 7.58 -2.54
N ALA A 12 6.01 6.58 -2.41
CA ALA A 12 4.66 6.63 -2.96
C ALA A 12 3.60 6.17 -1.95
N GLU A 13 2.38 6.67 -2.11
CA GLU A 13 1.22 6.26 -1.33
C GLU A 13 0.78 4.83 -1.69
N PRO A 14 0.66 3.91 -0.71
CA PRO A 14 0.14 2.56 -0.94
C PRO A 14 -1.39 2.48 -0.87
N LYS A 15 -1.94 1.38 -1.40
CA LYS A 15 -3.32 0.94 -1.16
C LYS A 15 -3.30 0.00 0.04
N LEU A 16 -4.13 0.30 1.04
CA LEU A 16 -4.26 -0.52 2.25
C LEU A 16 -5.69 -1.02 2.36
N ASP A 17 -5.87 -2.33 2.20
CA ASP A 17 -7.16 -2.98 2.38
C ASP A 17 -7.18 -3.83 3.64
N CYS A 18 -8.34 -3.79 4.28
CA CYS A 18 -8.63 -4.35 5.58
C CYS A 18 -9.87 -5.23 5.50
N VAL A 19 -9.83 -6.34 6.24
CA VAL A 19 -10.96 -7.23 6.49
C VAL A 19 -11.18 -7.29 8.00
N ARG A 20 -12.40 -6.94 8.44
CA ARG A 20 -12.78 -6.93 9.87
C ARG A 20 -11.80 -6.12 10.75
N GLY A 21 -11.34 -4.97 10.26
CA GLY A 21 -10.40 -4.10 10.97
C GLY A 21 -8.95 -4.60 11.03
N SER A 22 -8.64 -5.73 10.39
CA SER A 22 -7.28 -6.26 10.27
C SER A 22 -6.73 -6.03 8.86
N LEU A 23 -5.45 -5.69 8.76
CA LEU A 23 -4.78 -5.54 7.47
C LEU A 23 -4.82 -6.86 6.70
N SER A 24 -5.32 -6.84 5.47
CA SER A 24 -5.44 -8.01 4.60
C SER A 24 -4.57 -7.90 3.35
N GLU A 25 -4.45 -6.71 2.77
CA GLU A 25 -3.70 -6.49 1.54
C GLU A 25 -2.95 -5.16 1.56
N VAL A 26 -1.76 -5.17 0.97
CA VAL A 26 -0.96 -3.98 0.65
C VAL A 26 -0.62 -4.02 -0.83
N SER A 27 -1.08 -3.02 -1.58
CA SER A 27 -0.83 -2.94 -3.02
C SER A 27 -0.05 -1.68 -3.37
N LEU A 28 0.87 -1.79 -4.33
CA LEU A 28 1.70 -0.70 -4.86
C LEU A 28 1.47 -0.60 -6.36
N ASN A 29 1.38 0.64 -6.87
CA ASN A 29 1.26 0.88 -8.29
C ASN A 29 2.63 1.21 -8.90
N PHE A 30 2.82 0.73 -10.13
CA PHE A 30 4.03 0.99 -10.89
C PHE A 30 3.68 1.32 -12.34
N TYR A 31 4.43 2.24 -12.93
CA TYR A 31 4.56 2.33 -14.38
C TYR A 31 5.66 1.40 -14.86
N VAL A 32 5.55 0.94 -16.11
CA VAL A 32 6.58 0.12 -16.74
C VAL A 32 7.30 0.93 -17.82
N ARG A 33 8.61 1.11 -17.65
CA ARG A 33 9.50 1.71 -18.65
C ARG A 33 10.20 0.62 -19.45
N GLY A 34 9.84 0.49 -20.72
CA GLY A 34 10.36 -0.57 -21.59
C GLY A 34 9.68 -1.90 -21.30
N LYS A 35 10.45 -2.96 -21.03
CA LYS A 35 9.89 -4.31 -20.83
C LYS A 35 9.62 -4.67 -19.37
N SER A 36 10.49 -4.24 -18.45
CA SER A 36 10.45 -4.72 -17.05
C SER A 36 11.07 -3.76 -16.03
N ASN A 37 11.29 -2.50 -16.38
CA ASN A 37 11.71 -1.51 -15.39
C ASN A 37 10.46 -0.90 -14.76
N TYR A 38 10.22 -1.20 -13.49
CA TYR A 38 9.07 -0.71 -12.75
C TYR A 38 9.43 0.57 -12.01
N GLU A 39 8.68 1.64 -12.26
CA GLU A 39 8.81 2.92 -11.59
C GLU A 39 7.59 3.13 -10.70
N ILE A 40 7.82 3.25 -9.40
CA ILE A 40 6.72 3.34 -8.44
C ILE A 40 5.93 4.64 -8.60
N THR A 41 4.62 4.57 -8.42
CA THR A 41 3.71 5.71 -8.45
C THR A 41 2.67 5.59 -7.34
N ASN A 42 2.01 6.71 -7.03
CA ASN A 42 0.92 6.72 -6.07
C ASN A 42 -0.22 5.81 -6.55
N VAL A 43 -0.86 5.12 -5.61
CA VAL A 43 -2.05 4.34 -5.94
C VAL A 43 -3.20 5.25 -6.36
N LEU A 44 -3.99 4.76 -7.33
CA LEU A 44 -5.20 5.46 -7.81
C LEU A 44 -6.33 5.40 -6.77
N GLU A 45 -6.35 4.35 -5.94
CA GLU A 45 -7.31 4.13 -4.88
C GLU A 45 -6.60 3.84 -3.56
N GLN A 46 -6.98 4.53 -2.49
CA GLN A 46 -6.28 4.51 -1.20
C GLN A 46 -6.56 3.25 -0.35
N GLY A 47 -7.55 2.43 -0.74
CA GLY A 47 -8.00 1.25 -0.01
C GLY A 47 -9.04 1.55 1.06
N ASN A 48 -9.58 0.50 1.70
CA ASN A 48 -10.70 0.61 2.64
C ASN A 48 -10.30 0.69 4.14
N CYS A 49 -9.02 0.59 4.49
CA CYS A 49 -8.57 0.68 5.88
C CYS A 49 -8.86 2.06 6.48
N ARG A 50 -9.48 2.08 7.67
CA ARG A 50 -9.80 3.30 8.44
C ARG A 50 -9.45 3.11 9.92
N GLY A 51 -9.00 4.19 10.57
CA GLY A 51 -8.74 4.19 12.01
C GLY A 51 -7.61 3.26 12.43
N LEU A 52 -7.77 2.64 13.60
CA LEU A 52 -6.83 1.66 14.13
C LEU A 52 -6.97 0.34 13.34
N VAL A 53 -5.86 -0.12 12.78
CA VAL A 53 -5.78 -1.34 11.97
C VAL A 53 -4.95 -2.38 12.72
N SER A 54 -5.52 -3.57 12.91
CA SER A 54 -4.81 -4.70 13.51
C SER A 54 -3.88 -5.38 12.49
N PHE A 55 -2.68 -5.76 12.92
CA PHE A 55 -1.74 -6.55 12.13
C PHE A 55 -1.43 -7.87 12.87
N PRO A 56 -2.26 -8.92 12.66
CA PRO A 56 -2.11 -10.18 13.38
C PRO A 56 -0.82 -10.92 12.96
N ARG A 57 -0.29 -11.75 13.86
CA ARG A 57 0.80 -12.68 13.52
C ARG A 57 0.29 -13.74 12.55
N LYS A 58 1.17 -14.15 11.62
CA LYS A 58 0.90 -15.20 10.64
C LYS A 58 0.83 -16.57 11.31
#